data_AF-A0A0J1DIZ0-F1
#
_entry.id   AF-A0A0J1DIZ0-F1
#
_cell.length_a   1.000
_cell.length_b   1.000
_cell.length_c   1.000
_cell.angle_alpha   90.00
_cell.angle_beta   90.00
_cell.angle_gamma   90.00
#
_symmetry.space_group_name_H-M   'P 1'
#
loop_
_entity.id
_entity.type
_entity.pdbx_description
1 polymer ?
#
loop_
_entity_poly.entity_id
_entity_poly.type
_entity_poly.pdbx_seq_one_letter_code
_entity_poly.pdbx_strand_id
1 'polypeptide(L)'
;MLIQQLSALAACSPNFFMLEIMFSDVVWRSEISDENLHYEDGYITIPDKPGLGIELNEDAFDDYPYEPRDLRHYTGALTDIRPPETKFYF
;
A
#
# COMPACT_ATOMS: atom_id res chain seq x y z
N MET A 1 -0.52 3.55 1.24
CA MET A 1 -1.80 4.31 1.11
C MET A 1 -3.06 3.45 1.26
N LEU A 2 -3.26 2.36 0.49
CA LEU A 2 -4.47 1.54 0.62
C LEU A 2 -4.52 0.67 1.90
N ILE A 3 -3.36 0.23 2.41
CA ILE A 3 -3.32 -0.71 3.53
C ILE A 3 -3.79 -0.03 4.83
N GLN A 4 -3.29 1.16 5.16
CA GLN A 4 -3.68 1.84 6.41
C GLN A 4 -5.14 2.31 6.42
N GLN A 5 -5.69 2.72 5.28
CA GLN A 5 -7.12 3.05 5.14
C GLN A 5 -8.01 1.87 5.54
N LEU A 6 -7.67 0.68 5.06
CA LEU A 6 -8.45 -0.53 5.30
C LEU A 6 -8.24 -1.07 6.72
N SER A 7 -7.05 -0.89 7.31
CA SER A 7 -6.77 -1.26 8.71
C SER A 7 -7.67 -0.52 9.71
N ALA A 8 -7.88 0.79 9.54
CA ALA A 8 -8.77 1.56 10.43
C ALA A 8 -10.24 1.13 10.31
N LEU A 9 -10.70 0.82 9.08
CA LEU A 9 -12.05 0.29 8.85
C LEU A 9 -12.22 -1.10 9.45
N ALA A 10 -11.21 -1.97 9.30
CA ALA A 10 -11.18 -3.30 9.89
C ALA A 10 -11.27 -3.25 11.41
N ALA A 11 -10.51 -2.33 12.05
CA ALA A 11 -10.52 -2.16 13.50
C ALA A 11 -11.88 -1.68 14.04
N CYS A 12 -12.63 -0.90 13.27
CA CYS A 12 -13.94 -0.38 13.68
C CYS A 12 -15.12 -1.30 13.32
N SER A 13 -14.86 -2.43 12.66
CA SER A 13 -15.91 -3.34 12.15
C SER A 13 -15.98 -4.61 13.01
N PRO A 14 -17.04 -4.82 13.79
CA PRO A 14 -17.14 -5.96 14.71
C PRO A 14 -17.26 -7.31 13.97
N ASN A 15 -17.58 -7.29 12.67
CA ASN A 15 -17.68 -8.47 11.82
C ASN A 15 -16.55 -8.56 10.79
N PHE A 16 -15.43 -7.85 11.01
CA PHE A 16 -14.23 -8.00 10.21
C PHE A 16 -13.62 -9.41 10.37
N PHE A 17 -13.07 -9.95 9.28
CA PHE A 17 -12.51 -11.31 9.25
C PHE A 17 -11.06 -11.34 8.76
N MET A 18 -10.75 -10.69 7.64
CA MET A 18 -9.42 -10.71 7.03
C MET A 18 -9.23 -9.49 6.13
N LEU A 19 -7.98 -9.02 6.03
CA LEU A 19 -7.58 -7.91 5.18
C LEU A 19 -6.49 -8.38 4.21
N GLU A 20 -6.74 -8.20 2.91
CA GLU A 20 -5.72 -8.39 1.89
C GLU A 20 -4.67 -7.28 1.97
N ILE A 21 -3.40 -7.66 1.85
CA ILE A 21 -2.28 -6.73 1.80
C ILE A 21 -1.38 -7.05 0.60
N MET A 22 -0.73 -6.02 0.07
CA MET A 22 0.41 -6.21 -0.81
C MET A 22 1.65 -6.47 0.04
N PHE A 23 2.27 -7.64 -0.14
CA PHE A 23 3.43 -8.04 0.66
C PHE A 23 4.70 -7.21 0.34
N SER A 24 4.85 -6.80 -0.92
CA SER A 24 5.90 -5.87 -1.36
C SER A 24 5.34 -4.86 -2.35
N ASP A 25 6.11 -3.84 -2.67
CA ASP A 25 5.76 -2.81 -3.63
C ASP A 25 7.01 -2.29 -4.36
N VAL A 26 6.84 -1.30 -5.23
CA VAL A 26 7.92 -0.59 -5.90
C VAL A 26 8.91 0.03 -4.90
N VAL A 27 10.20 0.00 -5.24
CA VAL A 27 11.29 0.43 -4.35
C VAL A 27 11.19 1.88 -3.88
N TRP A 28 10.64 2.75 -4.74
CA TRP A 28 10.51 4.18 -4.50
C TRP A 28 9.27 4.56 -3.70
N ARG A 29 8.42 3.59 -3.31
CA ARG A 29 7.18 3.91 -2.58
C ARG A 29 7.41 4.63 -1.26
N SER A 30 8.51 4.33 -0.58
CA SER A 30 8.89 5.01 0.66
C SER A 30 9.31 6.47 0.47
N GLU A 31 9.52 6.92 -0.77
CA GLU A 31 9.82 8.32 -1.09
C GLU A 31 8.55 9.17 -1.20
N ILE A 32 7.41 8.53 -1.51
CA ILE A 32 6.10 9.17 -1.70
C ILE A 32 5.34 9.35 -0.37
N SER A 33 5.54 8.45 0.59
CA SER A 33 4.80 8.48 1.86
C SER A 33 5.60 7.86 3.00
N ASP A 34 5.33 8.30 4.23
CA ASP A 34 5.94 7.78 5.45
C ASP A 34 5.25 6.52 6.03
N GLU A 35 4.58 5.75 5.15
CA GLU A 35 3.85 4.54 5.53
C GLU A 35 4.75 3.56 6.27
N ASN A 36 4.42 3.31 7.54
CA ASN A 36 5.16 2.41 8.43
C ASN A 36 4.21 1.37 8.99
N LEU A 37 4.25 0.16 8.44
CA LEU A 37 3.41 -0.96 8.86
C LEU A 37 4.21 -1.85 9.81
N HIS A 38 3.65 -2.12 10.99
CA HIS A 38 4.21 -3.10 11.91
C HIS A 38 3.43 -4.41 11.77
N TYR A 39 4.11 -5.44 11.27
CA TYR A 39 3.59 -6.79 11.09
C TYR A 39 4.20 -7.74 12.12
N GLU A 40 3.34 -8.48 12.84
CA GLU A 40 3.76 -9.49 13.81
C GLU A 40 2.74 -10.64 13.82
N ASP A 41 3.21 -11.88 13.67
CA ASP A 41 2.41 -13.12 13.76
C ASP A 41 1.10 -13.15 12.93
N GLY A 42 1.11 -12.54 11.75
CA GLY A 42 -0.07 -12.51 10.86
C GLY A 42 -1.01 -11.32 11.11
N TYR A 43 -0.66 -10.43 12.04
CA TYR A 43 -1.44 -9.25 12.39
C TYR A 43 -0.69 -7.97 12.03
N ILE A 44 -1.45 -6.93 11.69
CA ILE A 44 -0.93 -5.58 11.47
C ILE A 44 -1.35 -4.72 12.66
N THR A 45 -0.40 -4.03 13.27
CA THR A 45 -0.69 -3.06 14.34
C THR A 45 -1.42 -1.85 13.77
N ILE A 46 -2.52 -1.45 14.42
CA ILE A 46 -3.23 -0.22 14.07
C ILE A 46 -2.39 0.98 14.54
N PRO A 47 -2.09 1.95 13.66
CA PRO A 47 -1.30 3.12 14.02
C PRO A 47 -2.10 4.10 14.88
N ASP A 48 -1.40 4.81 15.78
CA ASP A 48 -2.00 5.83 16.65
C ASP A 48 -2.02 7.25 16.03
N LYS A 49 -1.41 7.42 14.86
CA LYS A 49 -1.39 8.69 14.13
C LYS A 49 -2.83 9.07 13.68
N PRO A 50 -3.19 10.36 13.70
CA PRO A 50 -4.52 10.80 13.28
C PRO A 50 -4.77 10.56 11.79
N GLY A 51 -6.05 10.53 11.41
CA GLY A 51 -6.46 10.38 10.02
C GLY A 51 -6.14 8.99 9.48
N LEU A 52 -5.40 8.94 8.37
CA LEU A 52 -5.00 7.68 7.72
C LEU A 52 -3.70 7.10 8.24
N GLY A 53 -3.05 7.76 9.20
CA GLY A 53 -1.78 7.31 9.78
C GLY A 53 -0.54 7.51 8.89
N ILE A 54 -0.70 8.21 7.76
CA ILE A 54 0.37 8.48 6.78
C ILE A 54 0.38 9.96 6.36
N GLU A 55 1.56 10.42 5.96
CA GLU A 55 1.82 11.70 5.32
C GLU A 55 2.39 11.46 3.92
N LEU A 56 2.06 12.35 2.98
CA LEU A 56 2.55 12.31 1.61
C LEU A 56 3.68 13.33 1.43
N ASN A 57 4.72 12.91 0.70
CA ASN A 57 5.80 13.78 0.27
C ASN A 57 5.51 14.27 -1.16
N GLU A 58 4.84 15.41 -1.26
CA GLU A 58 4.41 15.98 -2.55
C GLU A 58 5.60 16.38 -3.45
N ASP A 59 6.74 16.73 -2.86
CA ASP A 59 7.96 17.07 -3.60
C ASP A 59 8.48 15.90 -4.45
N ALA A 60 8.17 14.65 -4.07
CA ALA A 60 8.56 13.46 -4.82
C ALA A 60 7.60 13.13 -5.98
N PHE A 61 6.47 13.81 -6.13
CA PHE A 61 5.46 13.41 -7.12
C PHE A 61 5.94 13.60 -8.56
N ASP A 62 6.73 14.64 -8.82
CA ASP A 62 7.26 14.95 -10.14
C ASP A 62 8.28 13.89 -10.64
N ASP A 63 8.91 13.16 -9.71
CA ASP A 63 9.85 12.08 -10.04
C ASP A 63 9.14 10.79 -10.51
N TYR A 64 7.84 10.64 -10.18
CA TYR A 64 7.06 9.43 -10.44
C TYR A 64 5.73 9.72 -11.19
N PRO A 65 5.80 10.29 -12.40
CA PRO A 65 4.61 10.65 -13.16
C PRO A 65 3.80 9.41 -13.56
N TYR A 66 2.48 9.60 -13.68
CA TYR A 66 1.60 8.56 -14.18
C TYR A 66 1.91 8.20 -15.63
N GLU A 67 2.00 6.90 -15.91
CA GLU A 67 2.10 6.35 -17.25
C GLU A 67 0.77 5.68 -17.64
N PRO A 68 0.19 6.00 -18.81
CA PRO A 68 -0.97 5.31 -19.32
C PRO A 68 -0.73 3.79 -19.43
N ARG A 69 -1.68 3.01 -18.92
CA ARG A 69 -1.65 1.54 -18.96
C ARG A 69 -3.02 0.99 -19.33
N ASP A 70 -3.04 0.01 -20.22
CA ASP A 70 -4.25 -0.74 -20.53
C ASP A 70 -4.73 -1.56 -19.32
N LEU A 71 -6.03 -1.82 -19.27
CA LEU A 71 -6.60 -2.70 -18.26
C LEU A 71 -6.08 -4.13 -18.47
N ARG A 72 -5.22 -4.58 -17.55
CA ARG A 72 -4.53 -5.89 -17.56
C ARG A 72 -5.46 -7.11 -17.72
N HIS A 73 -6.73 -6.96 -17.35
CA HIS A 73 -7.78 -7.98 -17.53
C HIS A 73 -8.07 -8.31 -19.01
N TYR A 74 -7.73 -7.42 -19.94
CA TYR A 74 -8.02 -7.58 -21.36
C TYR A 74 -6.78 -7.83 -22.23
N THR A 75 -5.58 -7.82 -21.65
CA THR A 75 -4.32 -7.91 -22.40
C THR A 75 -3.51 -9.18 -22.11
N GLY A 76 -3.97 -10.02 -21.17
CA GLY A 76 -3.21 -11.19 -20.72
C GLY A 76 -2.08 -10.86 -19.74
N ALA A 77 -1.94 -9.60 -19.32
CA ALA A 77 -0.91 -9.12 -18.41
C ALA A 77 -1.40 -9.05 -16.94
N LEU A 78 -2.30 -9.96 -16.53
CA LEU A 78 -3.00 -9.89 -15.24
C LEU A 78 -2.05 -9.78 -14.03
N THR A 79 -0.97 -10.56 -14.05
CA THR A 79 0.02 -10.60 -12.96
C THR A 79 1.16 -9.60 -13.14
N ASP A 80 1.22 -8.88 -14.27
CA ASP A 80 2.24 -7.87 -14.55
C ASP A 80 1.89 -6.55 -13.86
N ILE A 81 1.85 -6.61 -12.53
CA ILE A 81 1.28 -5.53 -11.72
C ILE A 81 2.28 -4.43 -11.38
N ARG A 82 3.58 -4.73 -11.43
CA ARG A 82 4.70 -3.87 -11.02
C ARG A 82 6.03 -4.37 -11.62
N PRO A 83 7.08 -3.53 -11.63
CA PRO A 83 8.43 -3.94 -12.00
C PRO A 83 8.95 -5.14 -11.19
N PRO A 84 9.92 -5.91 -11.71
CA PRO A 84 10.50 -7.06 -11.01
C PRO A 84 11.19 -6.67 -9.69
N GLU A 85 11.75 -5.47 -9.63
CA GLU A 85 12.40 -4.95 -8.44
C GLU A 85 11.37 -4.43 -7.44
N THR A 86 11.38 -4.99 -6.23
CA THR A 86 10.39 -4.69 -5.20
C THR A 86 11.04 -4.60 -3.82
N LYS A 87 10.44 -3.83 -2.93
CA LYS A 87 10.80 -3.71 -1.52
C LYS A 87 9.64 -4.16 -0.65
N PHE A 88 9.92 -4.91 0.41
CA PHE A 88 8.92 -5.33 1.38
C PHE A 88 8.55 -4.18 2.31
N TYR A 89 7.33 -4.22 2.83
CA TYR A 89 6.85 -3.24 3.81
C TYR A 89 7.41 -3.47 5.22
N PHE A 90 7.81 -4.70 5.53
CA PHE A 90 8.32 -5.17 6.82
C PHE A 90 9.39 -6.24 6.63
#